data_AF-A0A2H3DSK2-F1
#
_entry.id   AF-A0A2H3DSK2-F1
#
_cell.length_a   1.000
_cell.length_b   1.000
_cell.length_c   1.000
_cell.angle_alpha   90.00
_cell.angle_beta   90.00
_cell.angle_gamma   90.00
#
_symmetry.space_group_name_H-M   'P 1'
#
loop_
_entity.id
_entity.type
_entity.pdbx_description
1 polymer ?
#
loop_
_entity_poly.entity_id
_entity_poly.type
_entity_poly.pdbx_seq_one_letter_code
_entity_poly.pdbx_strand_id
1 'polypeptide(L)'
;PILFDAIGRAFFYNKSAPGLAFPERFNPIPVPALAFIFTVIEHCLNEWSTGSYKALIFNETEASVRYHEHHLPAVKQWTEISPDLTTVLRKAWYMKARKQMGAASLRTPAVPLKLSDSARDLAYEEMKAMAMALDEEPQAEGEAEEEAE
;
A
#
# COMPACT_ATOMS: atom_id res chain seq x y z
N PRO A 1 -13.74 15.02 9.48
CA PRO A 1 -14.95 14.97 8.62
C PRO A 1 -14.94 13.68 7.81
N ILE A 2 -16.08 13.00 7.71
CA ILE A 2 -16.20 11.61 7.22
C ILE A 2 -15.47 11.40 5.88
N LEU A 3 -15.60 12.33 4.93
CA LEU A 3 -14.93 12.24 3.62
C LEU A 3 -13.40 12.15 3.75
N PHE A 4 -12.78 13.00 4.57
CA PHE A 4 -11.33 12.99 4.74
C PHE A 4 -10.85 11.71 5.45
N ASP A 5 -11.61 11.25 6.46
CA ASP A 5 -11.28 10.03 7.18
C ASP A 5 -11.40 8.79 6.27
N ALA A 6 -12.40 8.77 5.38
CA ALA A 6 -12.56 7.74 4.35
C ALA A 6 -11.39 7.73 3.35
N ILE A 7 -10.97 8.90 2.86
CA ILE A 7 -9.78 9.03 1.99
C ILE A 7 -8.54 8.46 2.68
N GLY A 8 -8.33 8.82 3.96
CA GLY A 8 -7.20 8.32 4.75
C GLY A 8 -7.20 6.79 4.87
N ARG A 9 -8.34 6.20 5.21
CA ARG A 9 -8.49 4.74 5.35
C ARG A 9 -8.37 3.99 4.03
N ALA A 10 -8.90 4.54 2.93
CA ALA A 10 -8.88 3.88 1.64
C ALA A 10 -7.51 3.92 0.96
N PHE A 11 -6.82 5.07 1.04
CA PHE A 11 -5.64 5.32 0.19
C PHE A 11 -4.35 5.61 0.97
N PHE A 12 -4.42 5.81 2.29
CA PHE A 12 -3.26 6.18 3.12
C PHE A 12 -3.19 5.35 4.41
N TYR A 13 -3.63 4.09 4.40
CA TYR A 13 -3.74 3.28 5.62
C TYR A 13 -2.39 2.78 6.20
N ASN A 14 -1.34 2.70 5.39
CA ASN A 14 0.01 2.31 5.81
C ASN A 14 1.07 2.90 4.85
N LYS A 15 2.36 2.59 5.07
CA LYS A 15 3.48 3.10 4.25
C LYS A 15 3.48 2.59 2.80
N SER A 16 2.88 1.43 2.55
CA SER A 16 2.74 0.85 1.21
C SER A 16 1.41 1.21 0.53
N ALA A 17 0.57 2.03 1.18
CA ALA A 17 -0.72 2.39 0.64
C ALA A 17 -0.55 3.18 -0.67
N PRO A 18 -1.49 3.04 -1.63
CA PRO A 18 -1.34 3.59 -2.98
C PRO A 18 -1.16 5.10 -2.99
N GLY A 19 -1.77 5.82 -2.04
CA GLY A 19 -1.61 7.27 -1.88
C GLY A 19 -0.20 7.72 -1.49
N LEU A 20 0.61 6.82 -0.92
CA LEU A 20 2.02 7.07 -0.61
C LEU A 20 2.97 6.47 -1.66
N ALA A 21 2.64 5.29 -2.19
CA ALA A 21 3.44 4.59 -3.20
C ALA A 21 3.43 5.31 -4.56
N PHE A 22 2.33 5.98 -4.92
CA PHE A 22 2.16 6.65 -6.22
C PHE A 22 1.85 8.14 -6.06
N PRO A 23 2.78 8.95 -5.52
CA PRO A 23 2.54 10.37 -5.23
C PRO A 23 2.15 11.16 -6.48
N GLU A 24 2.76 10.86 -7.64
CA GLU A 24 2.45 11.50 -8.93
C GLU A 24 1.01 11.28 -9.39
N ARG A 25 0.38 10.20 -8.90
CA ARG A 25 -1.00 9.84 -9.25
C ARG A 25 -2.00 10.29 -8.19
N PHE A 26 -1.56 10.61 -6.97
CA PHE A 26 -2.43 10.96 -5.84
C PHE A 26 -2.28 12.40 -5.35
N ASN A 27 -1.39 13.20 -5.94
CA ASN A 27 -1.21 14.62 -5.63
C ASN A 27 -1.52 15.52 -6.84
N PRO A 28 -2.65 16.23 -6.88
CA PRO A 28 -3.76 16.24 -5.90
C PRO A 28 -4.53 14.91 -5.83
N ILE A 29 -5.34 14.72 -4.77
CA ILE A 29 -6.24 13.57 -4.68
C ILE A 29 -7.06 13.45 -5.99
N PRO A 30 -7.10 12.27 -6.63
CA PRO A 30 -7.72 12.13 -7.94
C PRO A 30 -9.23 12.30 -7.88
N VAL A 31 -9.80 12.92 -8.91
CA VAL A 31 -11.26 12.98 -9.11
C VAL A 31 -11.89 11.58 -9.11
N PRO A 32 -11.33 10.57 -9.82
CA PRO A 32 -11.82 9.19 -9.72
C PRO A 32 -11.82 8.62 -8.30
N ALA A 33 -10.77 8.90 -7.52
CA ALA A 33 -10.66 8.42 -6.15
C ALA A 33 -11.74 9.03 -5.24
N LEU A 34 -12.03 10.33 -5.40
CA LEU A 34 -13.11 11.00 -4.69
C LEU A 34 -14.49 10.43 -5.06
N ALA A 35 -14.77 10.26 -6.35
CA ALA A 35 -16.02 9.69 -6.82
C ALA A 35 -16.24 8.27 -6.27
N PHE A 36 -15.17 7.47 -6.18
CA PHE A 36 -15.23 6.14 -5.57
C PHE A 36 -15.58 6.22 -4.08
N ILE A 37 -14.96 7.13 -3.33
CA ILE A 37 -15.30 7.33 -1.91
C ILE A 37 -16.76 7.75 -1.73
N PHE A 38 -17.29 8.63 -2.58
CA PHE A 38 -18.71 8.97 -2.53
C PHE A 38 -19.62 7.78 -2.84
N THR A 39 -19.22 6.91 -3.78
CA THR A 39 -19.94 5.67 -4.10
C THR A 39 -20.00 4.72 -2.90
N VAL A 40 -18.88 4.59 -2.17
CA VAL A 40 -18.81 3.79 -0.94
C VAL A 40 -19.65 4.42 0.18
N ILE A 41 -19.59 5.74 0.34
CA ILE A 41 -20.42 6.45 1.32
C ILE A 41 -21.90 6.26 1.03
N GLU A 42 -22.34 6.41 -0.22
CA GLU A 42 -23.73 6.15 -0.61
C GLU A 42 -24.14 4.71 -0.29
N HIS A 43 -23.28 3.73 -0.57
CA HIS A 43 -23.55 2.34 -0.18
C HIS A 43 -23.77 2.19 1.32
N CYS A 44 -22.88 2.74 2.15
CA CYS A 44 -23.03 2.72 3.60
C CYS A 44 -24.32 3.43 4.05
N LEU A 45 -24.74 4.51 3.38
CA LEU A 45 -26.02 5.17 3.68
C LEU A 45 -27.21 4.28 3.30
N ASN A 46 -27.12 3.56 2.18
CA ASN A 46 -28.18 2.65 1.73
C ASN A 46 -28.40 1.47 2.70
N GLU A 47 -27.35 1.02 3.38
CA GLU A 47 -27.47 0.02 4.47
C GLU A 47 -28.37 0.49 5.63
N TRP A 48 -28.52 1.81 5.81
CA TRP A 48 -29.36 2.42 6.84
C TRP A 48 -30.66 3.04 6.30
N SER A 49 -30.93 2.94 5.00
CA SER A 49 -32.03 3.62 4.31
C SER A 49 -33.42 3.32 4.89
N THR A 50 -33.60 2.15 5.49
CA THR A 50 -34.87 1.72 6.09
C THR A 50 -35.05 2.15 7.56
N GLY A 51 -34.14 2.95 8.09
CA GLY A 51 -34.11 3.33 9.51
C GLY A 51 -33.55 2.25 10.45
N SER A 52 -33.19 1.08 9.89
CA SER A 52 -32.49 -0.01 10.58
C SER A 52 -31.33 -0.49 9.71
N TYR A 53 -30.24 -0.93 10.35
CA TYR A 53 -29.07 -1.44 9.64
C TYR A 53 -29.38 -2.75 8.93
N LYS A 54 -29.08 -2.80 7.64
CA LYS A 54 -29.11 -4.00 6.81
C LYS A 54 -27.81 -4.06 6.03
N ALA A 55 -27.00 -5.09 6.31
CA ALA A 55 -25.76 -5.31 5.58
C ALA A 55 -26.07 -5.54 4.10
N LEU A 56 -25.55 -4.67 3.23
CA LEU A 56 -25.69 -4.80 1.78
C LEU A 56 -24.33 -5.21 1.20
N ILE A 57 -24.36 -6.07 0.18
CA ILE A 57 -23.13 -6.49 -0.49
C ILE A 57 -22.67 -5.36 -1.42
N PHE A 58 -21.48 -4.82 -1.17
CA PHE A 58 -20.84 -3.91 -2.10
C PHE A 58 -20.25 -4.70 -3.27
N ASN A 59 -20.95 -4.69 -4.41
CA ASN A 59 -20.54 -5.40 -5.62
C ASN A 59 -20.25 -4.42 -6.76
N GLU A 60 -19.38 -4.83 -7.69
CA GLU A 60 -18.95 -3.98 -8.81
C GLU A 60 -20.11 -3.64 -9.75
N THR A 61 -21.01 -4.58 -10.04
CA THR A 61 -22.10 -4.37 -11.00
C THR A 61 -22.97 -3.17 -10.62
N GLU A 62 -23.42 -3.11 -9.36
CA GLU A 62 -24.25 -2.00 -8.88
C GLU A 62 -23.43 -0.74 -8.55
N ALA A 63 -22.23 -0.91 -7.98
CA ALA A 63 -21.38 0.22 -7.63
C ALA A 63 -20.87 0.96 -8.88
N SER A 64 -20.59 0.24 -9.96
CA SER A 64 -20.11 0.78 -11.24
C SER A 64 -21.12 1.75 -11.84
N VAL A 65 -22.41 1.38 -11.84
CA VAL A 65 -23.49 2.26 -12.32
C VAL A 65 -23.52 3.56 -11.51
N ARG A 66 -23.60 3.48 -10.18
CA ARG A 66 -23.61 4.68 -9.31
C ARG A 66 -22.33 5.52 -9.46
N TYR A 67 -21.19 4.87 -9.60
CA TYR A 67 -19.91 5.55 -9.80
C TYR A 67 -19.87 6.31 -11.12
N HIS A 68 -20.19 5.66 -12.24
CA HIS A 68 -20.06 6.23 -13.58
C HIS A 68 -21.18 7.21 -13.91
N GLU A 69 -22.41 6.94 -13.49
CA GLU A 69 -23.58 7.75 -13.87
C GLU A 69 -23.83 8.90 -12.89
N HIS A 70 -23.49 8.75 -11.61
CA HIS A 70 -23.80 9.77 -10.59
C HIS A 70 -22.55 10.47 -10.06
N HIS A 71 -21.65 9.74 -9.41
CA HIS A 71 -20.59 10.36 -8.61
C HIS A 71 -19.45 10.93 -9.44
N LEU A 72 -18.99 10.22 -10.47
CA LEU A 72 -17.89 10.70 -11.30
C LEU A 72 -18.27 11.99 -12.07
N PRO A 73 -19.45 12.10 -12.70
CA PRO A 73 -19.90 13.35 -13.31
C PRO A 73 -20.04 14.48 -12.28
N ALA A 74 -20.65 14.20 -11.12
CA ALA A 74 -20.85 15.22 -10.08
C ALA A 74 -19.52 15.78 -9.55
N VAL A 75 -18.53 14.92 -9.28
CA VAL A 75 -17.21 15.38 -8.82
C VAL A 75 -16.47 16.14 -9.93
N LYS A 76 -16.58 15.72 -11.19
CA LYS A 76 -16.02 16.47 -12.34
C LYS A 76 -16.64 17.86 -12.45
N GLN A 77 -17.97 17.95 -12.41
CA GLN A 77 -18.67 19.24 -12.45
C GLN A 77 -18.26 20.12 -11.27
N TRP A 78 -18.12 19.57 -10.06
CA TRP A 78 -17.59 20.31 -8.91
C TRP A 78 -16.19 20.88 -9.17
N THR A 79 -15.30 20.13 -9.81
CA THR A 79 -13.98 20.65 -10.19
C THR A 79 -14.04 21.73 -11.26
N GLU A 80 -15.03 21.69 -12.15
CA GLU A 80 -15.23 22.70 -13.20
C GLU A 80 -15.79 24.02 -12.65
N ILE A 81 -16.59 23.99 -11.57
CA ILE A 81 -17.14 25.20 -10.91
C ILE A 81 -16.01 26.10 -10.37
N SER A 82 -14.96 25.50 -9.80
CA SER A 82 -13.79 26.25 -9.32
C SER A 82 -12.52 25.41 -9.39
N PRO A 83 -11.87 25.35 -10.56
CA PRO A 83 -10.71 24.47 -10.79
C PRO A 83 -9.55 24.73 -9.82
N ASP A 84 -9.29 26.01 -9.52
CA ASP A 84 -8.21 26.41 -8.62
C ASP A 84 -8.49 26.00 -7.18
N LEU A 85 -9.66 26.34 -6.63
CA LEU A 85 -10.02 26.02 -5.25
C LEU A 85 -10.13 24.52 -5.04
N THR A 86 -10.75 23.79 -5.96
CA THR A 86 -10.87 22.33 -5.84
C THR A 86 -9.51 21.66 -5.93
N THR A 87 -8.58 22.17 -6.74
CA THR A 87 -7.20 21.67 -6.78
C THR A 87 -6.46 21.95 -5.49
N VAL A 88 -6.57 23.16 -4.92
CA VAL A 88 -5.99 23.52 -3.62
C VAL A 88 -6.52 22.59 -2.51
N LEU A 89 -7.84 22.36 -2.45
CA LEU A 89 -8.46 21.47 -1.47
C LEU A 89 -7.97 20.04 -1.60
N ARG A 90 -7.93 19.49 -2.82
CA ARG A 90 -7.46 18.12 -3.07
C ARG A 90 -5.97 17.96 -2.74
N LYS A 91 -5.13 18.97 -3.03
CA LYS A 91 -3.73 18.99 -2.58
C LYS A 91 -3.64 19.05 -1.06
N ALA A 92 -4.44 19.88 -0.40
CA ALA A 92 -4.45 20.00 1.05
C ALA A 92 -4.83 18.67 1.73
N TRP A 93 -5.83 17.95 1.21
CA TRP A 93 -6.19 16.62 1.70
C TRP A 93 -5.07 15.59 1.50
N TYR A 94 -4.44 15.56 0.32
CA TYR A 94 -3.27 14.71 0.07
C TYR A 94 -2.15 14.98 1.09
N MET A 95 -1.76 16.24 1.24
CA MET A 95 -0.68 16.65 2.15
C MET A 95 -1.01 16.32 3.61
N LYS A 96 -2.27 16.54 4.02
CA LYS A 96 -2.73 16.22 5.37
C LYS A 96 -2.71 14.72 5.63
N ALA A 97 -3.20 13.90 4.71
CA ALA A 97 -3.21 12.43 4.84
C ALA A 97 -1.78 11.87 4.88
N ARG A 98 -0.90 12.34 3.99
CA ARG A 98 0.53 12.00 3.98
C ARG A 98 1.21 12.38 5.30
N LYS A 99 0.95 13.58 5.83
CA LYS A 99 1.49 14.03 7.11
C LYS A 99 0.98 13.18 8.28
N GLN A 100 -0.29 12.80 8.30
CA GLN A 100 -0.83 11.91 9.33
C GLN A 100 -0.11 10.56 9.33
N MET A 101 0.25 10.02 8.18
CA MET A 101 1.05 8.78 8.10
C MET A 101 2.52 8.98 8.47
N GLY A 102 3.11 10.12 8.12
CA GLY A 102 4.45 10.50 8.61
C GLY A 102 4.49 10.66 10.14
N ALA A 103 3.46 11.26 10.72
CA ALA A 103 3.31 11.40 12.18
C ALA A 103 2.92 10.07 12.87
N ALA A 104 2.14 9.20 12.21
CA ALA A 104 1.88 7.84 12.68
C ALA A 104 3.16 6.99 12.64
N SER A 105 4.08 7.24 11.70
CA SER A 105 5.42 6.64 11.70
C SER A 105 6.30 7.09 12.86
N LEU A 106 5.96 8.18 13.56
CA LEU A 106 6.61 8.58 14.81
C LEU A 106 5.99 7.90 16.05
N ARG A 107 4.87 7.18 15.88
CA ARG A 107 4.20 6.41 16.95
C ARG A 107 4.54 4.93 16.91
N THR A 108 5.79 4.61 16.63
CA THR A 108 6.65 3.64 17.34
C THR A 108 7.93 3.57 16.50
N PRO A 109 9.08 4.05 17.00
CA PRO A 109 10.31 3.48 16.52
C PRO A 109 10.28 2.02 16.96
N ALA A 110 10.02 1.10 16.04
CA ALA A 110 10.65 -0.21 16.17
C ALA A 110 12.14 0.11 16.29
N VAL A 111 12.71 -0.14 17.47
CA VAL A 111 14.15 -0.07 17.69
C VAL A 111 14.77 -0.79 16.49
N PRO A 112 15.67 -0.15 15.72
CA PRO A 112 16.30 -0.83 14.60
C PRO A 112 16.90 -2.12 15.17
N LEU A 113 16.46 -3.28 14.65
CA LEU A 113 16.95 -4.58 15.06
C LEU A 113 18.43 -4.64 14.62
N LYS A 114 19.32 -4.15 15.48
CA LYS A 114 20.74 -4.43 15.36
C LYS A 114 20.88 -5.91 15.72
N LEU A 115 21.57 -6.69 14.88
CA LEU A 115 21.97 -8.03 15.27
C LEU A 115 22.67 -7.94 16.64
N SER A 116 22.27 -8.80 17.58
CA SER A 116 23.03 -8.95 18.81
C SER A 116 24.44 -9.42 18.46
N ASP A 117 25.42 -9.09 19.31
CA ASP A 117 26.79 -9.55 19.10
C ASP A 117 26.85 -11.08 18.96
N SER A 118 26.03 -11.81 19.75
CA SER A 118 25.91 -13.27 19.64
C SER A 118 25.40 -13.77 18.29
N ALA A 119 24.47 -13.05 17.65
CA ALA A 119 23.91 -13.45 16.35
C ALA A 119 24.91 -13.16 15.22
N ARG A 120 25.74 -12.12 15.38
CA ARG A 120 26.83 -11.82 14.45
C ARG A 120 27.93 -12.88 14.54
N ASP A 121 28.28 -13.30 15.74
CA ASP A 121 29.35 -14.29 15.97
C ASP A 121 28.94 -15.67 15.42
N LEU A 122 27.68 -16.09 15.65
CA LEU A 122 27.16 -17.33 15.06
C LEU A 122 27.17 -17.29 13.53
N ALA A 123 26.69 -16.20 12.92
CA ALA A 123 26.66 -16.05 11.48
C ALA A 123 28.08 -16.08 10.86
N TYR A 124 29.08 -15.54 11.58
CA TYR A 124 30.47 -15.58 11.14
C TYR A 124 31.04 -17.01 11.14
N GLU A 125 30.79 -17.79 12.20
CA GLU A 125 31.25 -19.18 12.29
C GLU A 125 30.58 -20.07 11.23
N GLU A 126 29.28 -19.88 10.97
CA GLU A 126 28.58 -20.59 9.91
C GLU A 126 29.17 -20.29 8.52
N MET A 127 29.40 -19.01 8.20
CA MET A 127 30.01 -18.61 6.92
C MET A 127 31.43 -19.15 6.77
N LYS A 128 32.21 -19.17 7.86
CA LYS A 128 33.56 -19.72 7.87
C LYS A 128 33.57 -21.23 7.61
N ALA A 129 32.65 -21.97 8.23
CA ALA A 129 32.50 -23.40 7.99
C ALA A 129 32.09 -23.71 6.55
N MET A 130 31.18 -22.92 5.97
CA MET A 130 30.78 -23.06 4.56
C MET A 130 31.96 -22.79 3.61
N ALA A 131 32.76 -21.77 3.89
CA ALA A 131 33.94 -21.45 3.07
C ALA A 131 34.99 -22.57 3.11
N MET A 132 35.22 -23.18 4.27
CA MET A 132 36.13 -24.32 4.40
C MET A 132 35.62 -25.56 3.67
N ALA A 133 34.31 -25.85 3.75
CA ALA A 133 33.71 -26.98 3.05
C ALA A 133 33.78 -26.87 1.52
N LEU A 134 33.80 -25.64 0.98
CA LEU A 134 34.00 -25.39 -0.45
C LEU A 134 35.47 -25.57 -0.90
N ASP A 135 36.43 -25.45 0.03
CA ASP A 135 37.87 -25.60 -0.24
C ASP A 135 38.33 -27.07 -0.11
N GLU A 136 37.53 -27.91 0.57
CA GLU A 136 37.79 -29.35 0.78
C GLU A 136 37.14 -30.27 -0.27
N GLU A 137 36.74 -29.77 -1.45
CA GLU A 137 36.36 -30.67 -2.56
C GLU A 137 37.58 -31.48 -3.02
N PRO A 138 37.57 -32.82 -2.97
CA PRO A 138 38.72 -33.62 -3.37
C PRO A 138 38.89 -33.57 -4.90
N GLN A 139 40.03 -33.02 -5.35
CA GLN A 139 40.59 -33.30 -6.67
C GLN A 139 40.93 -34.80 -6.75
N ALA A 140 40.04 -35.60 -7.34
CA ALA A 140 40.39 -36.89 -7.88
C ALA A 140 40.77 -36.71 -9.35
N GLU A 141 42.02 -36.28 -9.59
CA GLU A 141 42.66 -36.36 -10.90
C GLU A 141 43.32 -37.75 -11.07
N GLY A 142 43.12 -38.35 -12.25
CA GLY A 142 44.22 -38.96 -13.00
C GLY A 142 44.53 -40.45 -12.81
N GLU A 143 44.02 -41.26 -13.76
CA GLU A 143 44.77 -42.23 -14.60
C GLU A 143 45.72 -43.26 -13.96
N ALA A 144 45.45 -44.57 -14.16
CA ALA A 144 46.23 -45.44 -15.07
C ALA A 144 45.73 -46.91 -15.06
N GLU A 145 45.44 -47.39 -16.28
CA GLU A 145 45.70 -48.73 -16.87
C GLU A 145 45.32 -50.03 -16.13
N GLU A 146 44.51 -50.88 -16.79
CA GLU A 146 45.00 -52.07 -17.50
C GLU A 146 43.83 -52.72 -18.30
N GLU A 147 43.82 -52.52 -19.62
CA GLU A 147 43.04 -53.32 -20.56
C GLU A 147 43.71 -54.70 -20.67
N ALA A 148 42.96 -55.75 -20.33
CA ALA A 148 43.21 -57.11 -20.80
C ALA A 148 42.00 -57.52 -21.65
N GLU A 149 42.16 -57.47 -22.97
CA GLU A 149 42.04 -58.59 -23.93
C GLU A 149 41.95 -58.10 -25.39
#